data_AF-A0A372RMC8-F1
#
_entry.id   AF-A0A372RMC8-F1
#
_cell.length_a   1.000
_cell.length_b   1.000
_cell.length_c   1.000
_cell.angle_alpha   90.00
_cell.angle_beta   90.00
_cell.angle_gamma   90.00
#
_symmetry.space_group_name_H-M   'P 1'
#
loop_
_entity.id
_entity.type
_entity.pdbx_description
1 polymer ?
#
loop_
_entity_poly.entity_id
_entity_poly.type
_entity_poly.pdbx_seq_one_letter_code
_entity_poly.pdbx_strand_id
1 'polypeptide(L)'
;MELENTLAKKKDELMRHISKTSSESKQNKAIGGDKGLEKEELKDRTTSYEIRLLNMDEVTKNLVLSDKDEYVQRREEGGSHYIKCDDLIICGYHPDKSKWAYVRYIYNMISKDLKVPFYEDISFRYIPSERIPSTRIFSPERSILIIFEDLCLASEHIQNRISQFFGNGRHQNISSIYVTQKYHKVSTFIRKNISHLVMYNGSDSQQDVFKIASCYTDDVKNASMVINSYL
;
A
#
# COMPACT_ATOMS: atom_id res chain seq x y z
N MET A 1 22.52 -10.25 -25.19
CA MET A 1 23.65 -10.83 -24.42
C MET A 1 24.10 -9.92 -23.27
N GLU A 2 24.44 -8.63 -23.49
CA GLU A 2 24.80 -7.71 -22.37
C GLU A 2 23.64 -7.34 -21.43
N LEU A 3 22.42 -7.16 -21.96
CA LEU A 3 21.25 -6.80 -21.16
C LEU A 3 20.81 -7.93 -20.21
N GLU A 4 20.86 -9.18 -20.67
CA GLU A 4 20.52 -10.38 -19.88
C GLU A 4 21.55 -10.64 -18.78
N ASN A 5 22.85 -10.44 -19.07
CA ASN A 5 23.91 -10.52 -18.06
C ASN A 5 23.78 -9.43 -16.99
N THR A 6 23.30 -8.24 -17.36
CA THR A 6 23.05 -7.15 -16.42
C THR A 6 21.83 -7.43 -15.53
N LEU A 7 20.77 -8.01 -16.11
CA LEU A 7 19.57 -8.39 -15.36
C LEU A 7 19.84 -9.55 -14.41
N ALA A 8 20.63 -10.54 -14.83
CA ALA A 8 21.08 -11.65 -13.98
C ALA A 8 21.92 -11.16 -12.80
N LYS A 9 22.88 -10.25 -13.04
CA LYS A 9 23.68 -9.63 -11.96
C LYS A 9 22.84 -8.86 -10.96
N LYS A 10 21.85 -8.08 -11.42
CA LYS A 10 20.94 -7.34 -10.54
C LYS A 10 20.02 -8.26 -9.73
N LYS A 11 19.60 -9.39 -10.31
CA LYS A 11 18.85 -10.42 -9.62
C LYS A 11 19.68 -11.07 -8.50
N ASP A 12 20.94 -11.40 -8.77
CA ASP A 12 21.84 -12.01 -7.78
C ASP A 12 22.25 -11.06 -6.65
N GLU A 13 22.33 -9.76 -6.90
CA GLU A 13 22.52 -8.75 -5.85
C GLU A 13 21.28 -8.60 -4.97
N LEU A 14 20.08 -8.59 -5.57
CA LEU A 14 18.82 -8.49 -4.83
C LEU A 14 18.60 -9.72 -3.93
N MET A 15 18.88 -10.91 -4.43
CA MET A 15 18.73 -12.17 -3.67
C MET A 15 19.71 -12.25 -2.48
N ARG A 16 20.94 -11.73 -2.62
CA ARG A 16 21.89 -11.66 -1.50
C ARG A 16 21.45 -10.69 -0.41
N HIS A 17 20.83 -9.58 -0.77
CA HIS A 17 20.30 -8.63 0.21
C HIS A 17 19.14 -9.22 1.02
N ILE A 18 18.22 -9.92 0.35
CA ILE A 18 17.06 -10.58 0.98
C ILE A 18 17.49 -11.70 1.93
N SER A 19 18.50 -12.49 1.55
CA SER A 19 18.97 -13.59 2.40
C SER A 19 19.64 -13.09 3.69
N LYS A 20 20.30 -11.93 3.64
CA LYS A 20 21.03 -11.34 4.78
C LYS A 20 20.07 -10.73 5.82
N THR A 21 19.03 -10.04 5.36
CA THR A 21 17.97 -9.49 6.21
C THR A 21 17.10 -10.58 6.85
N SER A 22 16.89 -11.70 6.17
CA SER A 22 16.19 -12.86 6.74
C SER A 22 16.98 -13.52 7.89
N SER A 23 18.31 -13.63 7.78
CA SER A 23 19.15 -14.17 8.87
C SER A 23 19.19 -13.28 10.12
N GLU A 24 19.21 -11.95 9.95
CA GLU A 24 19.19 -10.99 11.06
C GLU A 24 17.85 -11.02 11.83
N SER A 25 16.74 -11.27 11.11
CA SER A 25 15.40 -11.38 11.73
C SER A 25 15.22 -12.61 12.63
N LYS A 26 15.95 -13.71 12.36
CA LYS A 26 15.87 -14.95 13.14
C LYS A 26 16.67 -14.89 14.45
N GLN A 27 17.75 -14.11 14.51
CA GLN A 27 18.54 -13.93 15.73
C GLN A 27 17.80 -13.12 16.81
N ASN A 28 16.90 -12.21 16.41
CA ASN A 28 16.16 -11.35 17.35
C ASN A 28 14.94 -12.00 18.02
N LYS A 29 14.55 -13.22 17.62
CA LYS A 29 13.35 -13.91 18.15
C LYS A 29 13.62 -14.88 19.32
N ALA A 30 14.87 -15.07 19.72
CA ALA A 30 15.27 -16.15 20.64
C ALA A 30 15.41 -15.77 22.12
N ILE A 31 14.97 -14.59 22.57
CA ILE A 31 15.14 -14.15 23.97
C ILE A 31 13.80 -13.68 24.56
N GLY A 32 13.21 -14.48 25.46
CA GLY A 32 12.11 -14.04 26.33
C GLY A 32 11.15 -15.15 26.75
N GLY A 33 11.41 -15.75 27.92
CA GLY A 33 10.57 -16.79 28.54
C GLY A 33 9.47 -16.28 29.46
N ASP A 34 8.43 -17.10 29.52
CA ASP A 34 7.23 -17.25 30.36
C ASP A 34 7.20 -16.67 31.80
N LYS A 35 6.10 -15.97 32.17
CA LYS A 35 5.28 -16.08 33.41
C LYS A 35 3.93 -15.35 33.26
N GLY A 36 2.82 -16.03 33.58
CA GLY A 36 1.44 -15.53 33.43
C GLY A 36 0.78 -14.87 34.65
N LEU A 37 -0.38 -14.23 34.42
CA LEU A 37 -1.70 -14.38 35.10
C LEU A 37 -2.68 -13.28 34.63
N GLU A 38 -3.95 -13.69 34.50
CA GLU A 38 -5.08 -13.04 33.80
C GLU A 38 -5.67 -11.77 34.46
N LYS A 39 -6.28 -10.90 33.63
CA LYS A 39 -7.66 -10.40 33.81
C LYS A 39 -8.21 -9.72 32.53
N GLU A 40 -9.50 -9.97 32.29
CA GLU A 40 -10.31 -9.71 31.09
C GLU A 40 -10.62 -8.25 30.74
N GLU A 41 -10.85 -8.06 29.43
CA GLU A 41 -11.72 -7.12 28.70
C GLU A 41 -11.57 -5.60 28.85
N LEU A 42 -10.92 -5.00 27.83
CA LEU A 42 -11.58 -4.00 26.98
C LEU A 42 -11.02 -4.13 25.56
N LYS A 43 -11.85 -4.61 24.63
CA LYS A 43 -11.48 -4.91 23.25
C LYS A 43 -11.50 -3.61 22.43
N ASP A 44 -10.57 -2.72 22.68
CA ASP A 44 -10.37 -1.55 21.83
C ASP A 44 -9.48 -1.95 20.65
N ARG A 45 -10.09 -2.02 19.45
CA ARG A 45 -9.41 -2.38 18.20
C ARG A 45 -8.54 -1.22 17.73
N THR A 46 -7.44 -0.96 18.42
CA THR A 46 -6.36 -0.13 17.87
C THR A 46 -5.27 -1.07 17.35
N THR A 47 -5.44 -1.52 16.11
CA THR A 47 -4.40 -2.30 15.40
C THR A 47 -3.25 -1.34 15.09
N SER A 48 -2.09 -1.53 15.73
CA SER A 48 -0.91 -0.70 15.51
C SER A 48 -0.25 -1.05 14.16
N TYR A 49 0.21 -0.01 13.44
CA TYR A 49 0.94 -0.17 12.18
C TYR A 49 2.46 -0.17 12.44
N GLU A 50 3.14 -1.25 12.04
CA GLU A 50 4.60 -1.26 11.85
C GLU A 50 4.97 -0.30 10.70
N ILE A 51 5.86 0.67 10.94
CA ILE A 51 6.46 1.49 9.88
C ILE A 51 7.86 0.90 9.57
N ARG A 52 8.00 0.27 8.40
CA ARG A 52 9.31 -0.11 7.83
C ARG A 52 9.74 0.94 6.81
N LEU A 53 11.02 1.34 6.86
CA LEU A 53 11.65 2.21 5.86
C LEU A 53 11.83 1.44 4.55
N LEU A 54 10.95 1.71 3.60
CA LEU A 54 11.04 1.28 2.21
C LEU A 54 10.69 2.50 1.34
N ASN A 55 11.28 2.62 0.15
CA ASN A 55 10.92 3.70 -0.77
C ASN A 55 9.43 3.62 -1.12
N MET A 56 8.74 4.76 -1.30
CA MET A 56 7.29 4.79 -1.56
C MET A 56 6.89 3.85 -2.72
N ASP A 57 7.71 3.79 -3.77
CA ASP A 57 7.54 2.90 -4.92
C ASP A 57 7.61 1.41 -4.59
N GLU A 58 8.41 1.05 -3.60
CA GLU A 58 8.56 -0.31 -3.10
C GLU A 58 7.47 -0.64 -2.09
N VAL A 59 7.08 0.32 -1.24
CA VAL A 59 5.99 0.11 -0.31
C VAL A 59 4.67 -0.11 -1.03
N THR A 60 4.31 0.71 -2.01
CA THR A 60 3.03 0.53 -2.71
C THR A 60 2.99 -0.79 -3.46
N LYS A 61 4.12 -1.24 -4.02
CA LYS A 61 4.23 -2.60 -4.59
C LYS A 61 4.00 -3.67 -3.53
N ASN A 62 4.72 -3.59 -2.41
CA ASN A 62 4.64 -4.59 -1.34
C ASN A 62 3.26 -4.59 -0.68
N LEU A 63 2.61 -3.44 -0.59
CA LEU A 63 1.24 -3.30 -0.08
C LEU A 63 0.22 -4.01 -0.99
N VAL A 64 0.46 -4.05 -2.29
CA VAL A 64 -0.44 -4.70 -3.23
C VAL A 64 -0.09 -6.18 -3.38
N LEU A 65 1.19 -6.52 -3.47
CA LEU A 65 1.66 -7.85 -3.86
C LEU A 65 2.12 -8.74 -2.70
N SER A 66 2.44 -8.19 -1.51
CA SER A 66 3.00 -8.93 -0.38
C SER A 66 4.08 -9.95 -0.82
N ASP A 67 3.87 -11.25 -0.59
CA ASP A 67 4.74 -12.36 -1.00
C ASP A 67 4.30 -13.02 -2.32
N LYS A 68 3.23 -12.53 -2.97
CA LYS A 68 2.69 -13.10 -4.20
C LYS A 68 3.72 -13.19 -5.33
N ASP A 69 4.58 -12.18 -5.45
CA ASP A 69 5.56 -12.14 -6.52
C ASP A 69 6.61 -13.25 -6.41
N GLU A 70 6.99 -13.63 -5.18
CA GLU A 70 7.88 -14.77 -4.93
C GLU A 70 7.26 -16.09 -5.42
N TYR A 71 5.99 -16.34 -5.10
CA TYR A 71 5.27 -17.54 -5.53
C TYR A 71 5.11 -17.61 -7.06
N VAL A 72 4.79 -16.46 -7.68
CA VAL A 72 4.72 -16.36 -9.16
C VAL A 72 6.08 -16.67 -9.80
N GLN A 73 7.18 -16.21 -9.21
CA GLN A 73 8.54 -16.49 -9.71
C GLN A 73 8.92 -17.97 -9.56
N ARG A 74 8.48 -18.63 -8.48
CA ARG A 74 8.68 -20.07 -8.24
C ARG A 74 7.74 -20.96 -9.05
N ARG A 75 6.70 -20.37 -9.65
CA ARG A 75 5.60 -21.05 -10.35
C ARG A 75 4.80 -21.99 -9.45
N GLU A 76 4.58 -21.58 -8.21
CA GLU A 76 3.87 -22.35 -7.19
C GLU A 76 2.50 -21.74 -6.90
N GLU A 77 1.56 -22.56 -6.44
CA GLU A 77 0.30 -22.07 -5.87
C GLU A 77 0.57 -21.38 -4.54
N GLY A 78 -0.17 -20.31 -4.26
CA GLY A 78 -0.08 -19.58 -2.99
C GLY A 78 0.37 -18.14 -3.16
N GLY A 79 1.03 -17.64 -2.11
CA GLY A 79 1.26 -16.22 -1.90
C GLY A 79 -0.04 -15.48 -1.57
N SER A 80 0.11 -14.33 -0.94
CA SER A 80 -0.98 -13.48 -0.49
C SER A 80 -0.83 -12.10 -1.10
N HIS A 81 -1.95 -11.38 -1.21
CA HIS A 81 -1.95 -9.93 -1.35
C HIS A 81 -2.14 -9.34 0.04
N TYR A 82 -1.40 -8.28 0.39
CA TYR A 82 -1.66 -7.60 1.67
C TYR A 82 -3.02 -6.88 1.61
N ILE A 83 -3.36 -6.29 0.46
CA ILE A 83 -4.71 -5.80 0.16
C ILE A 83 -5.36 -6.72 -0.87
N LYS A 84 -6.37 -7.47 -0.44
CA LYS A 84 -7.21 -8.23 -1.36
C LYS A 84 -8.01 -7.27 -2.24
N CYS A 85 -7.91 -7.43 -3.56
CA CYS A 85 -8.72 -6.72 -4.55
C CYS A 85 -8.89 -7.58 -5.81
N ASP A 86 -10.08 -7.53 -6.40
CA ASP A 86 -10.35 -8.19 -7.68
C ASP A 86 -9.90 -7.28 -8.84
N ASP A 87 -10.05 -5.97 -8.70
CA ASP A 87 -9.63 -5.00 -9.71
C ASP A 87 -8.76 -3.88 -9.11
N LEU A 88 -7.52 -3.77 -9.59
CA LEU A 88 -6.60 -2.68 -9.25
C LEU A 88 -6.61 -1.60 -10.33
N ILE A 89 -6.93 -0.37 -9.93
CA ILE A 89 -6.92 0.82 -10.79
C ILE A 89 -5.90 1.82 -10.26
N ILE A 90 -4.94 2.20 -11.09
CA ILE A 90 -4.00 3.29 -10.80
C ILE A 90 -4.45 4.53 -11.56
N CYS A 91 -4.67 5.63 -10.84
CA CYS A 91 -5.01 6.93 -11.39
C CYS A 91 -3.86 7.90 -11.14
N GLY A 92 -3.21 8.40 -12.19
CA GLY A 92 -2.06 9.30 -12.06
C GLY A 92 -1.60 9.90 -13.39
N TYR A 93 -0.46 10.61 -13.36
CA TYR A 93 0.13 11.25 -14.55
C TYR A 93 1.24 10.45 -15.24
N HIS A 94 1.84 9.48 -14.55
CA HIS A 94 3.06 8.79 -15.01
C HIS A 94 2.89 7.27 -15.05
N PRO A 95 2.21 6.72 -16.09
CA PRO A 95 2.01 5.27 -16.25
C PRO A 95 3.31 4.49 -16.46
N ASP A 96 4.33 5.15 -16.99
CA ASP A 96 5.57 4.50 -17.45
C ASP A 96 6.65 4.40 -16.36
N LYS A 97 6.34 4.83 -15.12
CA LYS A 97 7.25 4.65 -14.00
C LYS A 97 7.51 3.16 -13.78
N SER A 98 8.78 2.81 -13.57
CA SER A 98 9.23 1.42 -13.36
C SER A 98 8.46 0.68 -12.28
N LYS A 99 7.88 1.41 -11.32
CA LYS A 99 7.04 0.82 -10.28
C LYS A 99 5.78 0.16 -10.81
N TRP A 100 5.02 0.89 -11.63
CA TRP A 100 3.76 0.43 -12.20
C TRP A 100 3.96 -0.55 -13.35
N ALA A 101 5.11 -0.46 -14.04
CA ALA A 101 5.52 -1.46 -15.01
C ALA A 101 5.67 -2.85 -14.36
N TYR A 102 6.32 -2.93 -13.20
CA TYR A 102 6.48 -4.19 -12.45
C TYR A 102 5.14 -4.74 -11.95
N VAL A 103 4.31 -3.90 -11.30
CA VAL A 103 2.98 -4.33 -10.80
C VAL A 103 2.14 -4.87 -11.96
N ARG A 104 2.09 -4.14 -13.07
CA ARG A 104 1.39 -4.56 -14.29
C ARG A 104 1.91 -5.89 -14.82
N TYR A 105 3.22 -6.09 -14.82
CA TYR A 105 3.84 -7.34 -15.27
C TYR A 105 3.36 -8.53 -14.43
N ILE A 106 3.38 -8.41 -13.09
CA ILE A 106 2.94 -9.48 -12.18
C ILE A 106 1.44 -9.75 -12.33
N TYR A 107 0.60 -8.70 -12.29
CA TYR A 107 -0.86 -8.86 -12.49
C TYR A 107 -1.19 -9.56 -13.81
N ASN A 108 -0.49 -9.20 -14.87
CA ASN A 108 -0.65 -9.82 -16.18
C ASN A 108 -0.21 -11.29 -16.18
N MET A 109 0.80 -11.68 -15.40
CA MET A 109 1.15 -13.10 -15.23
C MET A 109 0.05 -13.87 -14.50
N ILE A 110 -0.53 -13.27 -13.47
CA ILE A 110 -1.56 -13.89 -12.62
C ILE A 110 -2.90 -14.02 -13.37
N SER A 111 -3.29 -13.07 -14.21
CA SER A 111 -4.62 -13.07 -14.83
C SER A 111 -4.70 -13.64 -16.25
N LYS A 112 -3.58 -14.01 -16.87
CA LYS A 112 -3.55 -14.38 -18.29
C LYS A 112 -3.98 -15.80 -18.62
N ASP A 113 -3.60 -16.77 -17.79
CA ASP A 113 -3.73 -18.18 -18.15
C ASP A 113 -4.38 -18.96 -17.01
N LEU A 114 -5.61 -19.42 -17.23
CA LEU A 114 -6.39 -20.23 -16.29
C LEU A 114 -5.70 -21.54 -15.88
N LYS A 115 -4.65 -21.96 -16.59
CA LYS A 115 -3.94 -23.23 -16.34
C LYS A 115 -2.72 -23.10 -15.46
N VAL A 116 -2.27 -21.88 -15.11
CA VAL A 116 -1.13 -21.72 -14.21
C VAL A 116 -1.58 -21.84 -12.75
N PRO A 117 -0.77 -22.46 -11.88
CA PRO A 117 -1.12 -22.68 -10.46
C PRO A 117 -1.47 -21.39 -9.70
N PHE A 118 -0.86 -20.27 -10.08
CA PHE A 118 -1.04 -18.97 -9.46
C PHE A 118 -2.07 -18.08 -10.19
N TYR A 119 -2.98 -18.65 -10.98
CA TYR A 119 -4.02 -17.89 -11.66
C TYR A 119 -4.98 -17.23 -10.66
N GLU A 120 -5.34 -15.97 -10.89
CA GLU A 120 -6.46 -15.31 -10.21
C GLU A 120 -7.28 -14.48 -11.20
N ASP A 121 -8.60 -14.42 -10.98
CA ASP A 121 -9.52 -13.58 -11.76
C ASP A 121 -9.42 -12.10 -11.32
N ILE A 122 -8.28 -11.50 -11.64
CA ILE A 122 -7.95 -10.12 -11.28
C ILE A 122 -7.68 -9.24 -12.49
N SER A 123 -7.89 -7.93 -12.37
CA SER A 123 -7.52 -6.97 -13.41
C SER A 123 -6.62 -5.84 -12.91
N PHE A 124 -5.77 -5.34 -13.80
CA PHE A 124 -4.95 -4.15 -13.59
C PHE A 124 -5.23 -3.13 -14.68
N ARG A 125 -5.51 -1.88 -14.28
CA ARG A 125 -5.68 -0.77 -15.22
C ARG A 125 -4.94 0.47 -14.74
N TYR A 126 -4.38 1.20 -15.69
CA TYR A 126 -3.94 2.57 -15.48
C TYR A 126 -4.88 3.51 -16.19
N ILE A 127 -5.36 4.54 -15.49
CA ILE A 127 -6.20 5.60 -16.06
C ILE A 127 -5.55 6.98 -15.81
N PRO A 128 -5.63 7.90 -16.78
CA PRO A 128 -5.25 9.29 -16.53
C PRO A 128 -6.31 9.98 -15.66
N SER A 129 -5.91 11.02 -14.93
CA SER A 129 -6.78 11.76 -13.99
C SER A 129 -8.04 12.34 -14.62
N GLU A 130 -8.01 12.64 -15.92
CA GLU A 130 -9.15 13.19 -16.65
C GLU A 130 -10.25 12.13 -16.89
N ARG A 131 -9.90 10.84 -16.73
CA ARG A 131 -10.76 9.70 -17.01
C ARG A 131 -11.22 8.93 -15.75
N ILE A 132 -11.17 9.57 -14.57
CA ILE A 132 -11.75 8.98 -13.34
C ILE A 132 -13.21 8.59 -13.59
N PRO A 133 -13.57 7.30 -13.57
CA PRO A 133 -14.92 6.86 -13.89
C PRO A 133 -15.92 7.26 -12.80
N SER A 134 -17.20 7.25 -13.13
CA SER A 134 -18.26 7.29 -12.11
C SER A 134 -18.24 5.98 -11.32
N THR A 135 -18.45 6.02 -10.00
CA THR A 135 -18.52 4.80 -9.18
C THR A 135 -19.69 3.89 -9.55
N ARG A 136 -20.72 4.44 -10.22
CA ARG A 136 -21.94 3.70 -10.62
C ARG A 136 -21.71 2.66 -11.72
N ILE A 137 -20.58 2.72 -12.43
CA ILE A 137 -20.29 1.76 -13.50
C ILE A 137 -19.73 0.44 -12.96
N PHE A 138 -19.38 0.40 -11.68
CA PHE A 138 -18.77 -0.77 -11.06
C PHE A 138 -19.83 -1.64 -10.41
N SER A 139 -19.62 -2.95 -10.50
CA SER A 139 -20.44 -3.93 -9.79
C SER A 139 -19.92 -4.06 -8.35
N PRO A 140 -20.79 -4.08 -7.32
CA PRO A 140 -20.38 -4.34 -5.95
C PRO A 140 -19.88 -5.78 -5.73
N GLU A 141 -20.14 -6.70 -6.68
CA GLU A 141 -19.68 -8.10 -6.63
C GLU A 141 -18.15 -8.24 -6.76
N ARG A 142 -17.49 -7.24 -7.37
CA ARG A 142 -16.04 -7.19 -7.49
C ARG A 142 -15.49 -6.09 -6.61
N SER A 143 -14.53 -6.44 -5.77
CA SER A 143 -13.80 -5.50 -4.94
C SER A 143 -12.80 -4.71 -5.76
N ILE A 144 -12.85 -3.39 -5.64
CA ILE A 144 -11.99 -2.49 -6.40
C ILE A 144 -11.03 -1.77 -5.45
N LEU A 145 -9.76 -1.77 -5.79
CA LEU A 145 -8.76 -0.89 -5.19
C LEU A 145 -8.36 0.18 -6.20
N ILE A 146 -8.64 1.44 -5.89
CA ILE A 146 -8.11 2.58 -6.66
C ILE A 146 -6.98 3.28 -5.90
N ILE A 147 -5.89 3.58 -6.61
CA ILE A 147 -4.77 4.36 -6.07
C ILE A 147 -4.70 5.68 -6.84
N PHE A 148 -4.90 6.79 -6.14
CA PHE A 148 -4.69 8.15 -6.64
C PHE A 148 -3.23 8.56 -6.37
N GLU A 149 -2.40 8.46 -7.39
CA GLU A 149 -0.95 8.63 -7.30
C GLU A 149 -0.51 10.04 -7.69
N ASP A 150 0.02 10.78 -6.71
CA ASP A 150 0.65 12.09 -6.92
C ASP A 150 -0.26 13.11 -7.60
N LEU A 151 -1.55 13.06 -7.26
CA LEU A 151 -2.56 13.94 -7.83
C LEU A 151 -2.81 15.19 -6.99
N CYS A 152 -2.09 15.45 -5.90
CA CYS A 152 -2.42 16.54 -4.96
C CYS A 152 -2.35 17.95 -5.56
N LEU A 153 -1.64 18.12 -6.68
CA LEU A 153 -1.55 19.37 -7.44
C LEU A 153 -2.46 19.41 -8.68
N ALA A 154 -3.28 18.37 -8.89
CA ALA A 154 -4.25 18.37 -9.98
C ALA A 154 -5.29 19.48 -9.79
N SER A 155 -5.94 19.88 -10.88
CA SER A 155 -6.95 20.95 -10.87
C SER A 155 -8.09 20.67 -9.89
N GLU A 156 -8.76 21.73 -9.43
CA GLU A 156 -9.90 21.62 -8.51
C GLU A 156 -10.99 20.70 -9.07
N HIS A 157 -11.24 20.76 -10.38
CA HIS A 157 -12.15 19.84 -11.06
C HIS A 157 -11.78 18.37 -10.85
N ILE A 158 -10.49 18.02 -10.95
CA ILE A 158 -9.99 16.67 -10.71
C ILE A 158 -10.09 16.32 -9.21
N GLN A 159 -9.69 17.22 -8.30
CA GLN A 159 -9.82 16.97 -6.85
C GLN A 159 -11.28 16.72 -6.42
N ASN A 160 -12.22 17.44 -7.02
CA ASN A 160 -13.65 17.26 -6.75
C ASN A 160 -14.14 15.89 -7.23
N ARG A 161 -13.69 15.44 -8.41
CA ARG A 161 -13.99 14.08 -8.91
C ARG A 161 -13.39 13.01 -8.01
N ILE A 162 -12.15 13.17 -7.56
CA ILE A 162 -11.51 12.24 -6.61
C ILE A 162 -12.31 12.19 -5.30
N SER A 163 -12.70 13.35 -4.76
CA SER A 163 -13.47 13.43 -3.51
C SER A 163 -14.85 12.76 -3.64
N GLN A 164 -15.55 12.99 -4.75
CA GLN A 164 -16.82 12.31 -5.04
C GLN A 164 -16.63 10.80 -5.19
N PHE A 165 -15.57 10.36 -5.88
CA PHE A 165 -15.24 8.95 -6.04
C PHE A 165 -14.97 8.28 -4.69
N PHE A 166 -14.15 8.92 -3.86
CA PHE A 166 -13.79 8.44 -2.53
C PHE A 166 -15.02 8.30 -1.61
N GLY A 167 -15.91 9.30 -1.61
CA GLY A 167 -17.12 9.28 -0.80
C GLY A 167 -18.11 8.20 -1.26
N ASN A 168 -18.41 8.17 -2.56
CA ASN A 168 -19.42 7.27 -3.12
C ASN A 168 -18.91 5.82 -3.24
N GLY A 169 -17.61 5.61 -3.38
CA GLY A 169 -17.01 4.29 -3.60
C GLY A 169 -17.20 3.33 -2.42
N ARG A 170 -17.27 3.85 -1.19
CA ARG A 170 -17.48 3.03 0.02
C ARG A 170 -18.77 2.22 -0.03
N HIS A 171 -19.78 2.73 -0.72
CA HIS A 171 -21.07 2.05 -0.88
C HIS A 171 -21.08 1.03 -2.04
N GLN A 172 -19.97 0.90 -2.78
CA GLN A 172 -19.86 0.11 -4.00
C GLN A 172 -18.68 -0.90 -3.93
N ASN A 173 -18.28 -1.31 -2.73
CA ASN A 173 -17.13 -2.21 -2.51
C ASN A 173 -15.80 -1.68 -3.10
N ILE A 174 -15.62 -0.36 -3.07
CA ILE A 174 -14.42 0.31 -3.58
C ILE A 174 -13.59 0.86 -2.42
N SER A 175 -12.36 0.38 -2.32
CA SER A 175 -11.32 0.93 -1.45
C SER A 175 -10.46 1.93 -2.21
N SER A 176 -10.05 3.01 -1.54
CA SER A 176 -9.26 4.07 -2.15
C SER A 176 -8.00 4.35 -1.33
N ILE A 177 -6.85 4.44 -2.01
CA ILE A 177 -5.59 4.92 -1.45
C ILE A 177 -5.26 6.25 -2.14
N TYR A 178 -4.91 7.26 -1.36
CA TYR A 178 -4.40 8.52 -1.87
C TYR A 178 -2.93 8.66 -1.48
N VAL A 179 -2.05 8.69 -2.48
CA VAL A 179 -0.60 8.82 -2.29
C VAL A 179 -0.20 10.26 -2.59
N THR A 180 0.45 10.92 -1.63
CA THR A 180 0.84 12.33 -1.74
C THR A 180 2.13 12.61 -0.98
N GLN A 181 2.87 13.62 -1.43
CA GLN A 181 4.03 14.16 -0.72
C GLN A 181 3.64 15.16 0.37
N LYS A 182 2.45 15.78 0.28
CA LYS A 182 2.00 16.83 1.20
C LYS A 182 0.60 16.54 1.72
N TYR A 183 0.50 16.22 3.01
CA TYR A 183 -0.77 15.93 3.68
C TYR A 183 -1.77 17.08 3.55
N HIS A 184 -1.34 18.33 3.80
CA HIS A 184 -2.23 19.50 3.79
C HIS A 184 -2.78 19.88 2.41
N LYS A 185 -2.27 19.28 1.32
CA LYS A 185 -2.81 19.47 -0.03
C LYS A 185 -3.99 18.54 -0.33
N VAL A 186 -4.17 17.48 0.45
CA VAL A 186 -5.32 16.58 0.32
C VAL A 186 -6.58 17.27 0.83
N SER A 187 -7.70 17.09 0.11
CA SER A 187 -8.97 17.71 0.48
C SER A 187 -9.36 17.37 1.91
N THR A 188 -9.88 18.35 2.65
CA THR A 188 -10.30 18.16 4.05
C THR A 188 -11.36 17.08 4.17
N PHE A 189 -12.22 16.92 3.17
CA PHE A 189 -13.21 15.84 3.11
C PHE A 189 -12.53 14.47 3.18
N ILE A 190 -11.52 14.21 2.35
CA ILE A 190 -10.79 12.94 2.37
C ILE A 190 -10.08 12.78 3.72
N ARG A 191 -9.32 13.79 4.14
CA ARG A 191 -8.54 13.75 5.40
C ARG A 191 -9.40 13.41 6.61
N LYS A 192 -10.58 14.00 6.76
CA LYS A 192 -11.47 13.74 7.91
C LYS A 192 -12.15 12.38 7.86
N ASN A 193 -12.18 11.72 6.71
CA ASN A 193 -12.95 10.50 6.51
C ASN A 193 -12.08 9.26 6.29
N ILE A 194 -10.76 9.37 6.17
CA ILE A 194 -9.88 8.20 6.03
C ILE A 194 -10.00 7.26 7.24
N SER A 195 -9.91 5.96 6.99
CA SER A 195 -9.83 4.95 8.05
C SER A 195 -8.40 4.70 8.52
N HIS A 196 -7.42 4.96 7.65
CA HIS A 196 -6.01 4.68 7.92
C HIS A 196 -5.14 5.80 7.36
N LEU A 197 -4.08 6.13 8.08
CA LEU A 197 -3.06 7.06 7.67
C LEU A 197 -1.70 6.36 7.80
N VAL A 198 -0.95 6.31 6.71
CA VAL A 198 0.44 5.85 6.71
C VAL A 198 1.32 7.04 6.41
N MET A 199 2.28 7.30 7.28
CA MET A 199 3.25 8.38 7.12
C MET A 199 4.64 7.76 7.02
N TYR A 200 5.39 8.19 6.01
CA TYR A 200 6.80 7.85 5.88
C TYR A 200 7.63 9.02 6.37
N ASN A 201 8.79 8.74 6.96
CA ASN A 201 9.73 9.77 7.42
C ASN A 201 10.11 10.66 6.24
N GLY A 202 9.56 11.87 6.25
CA GLY A 202 9.88 12.93 5.30
C GLY A 202 10.81 13.97 5.93
N SER A 203 11.10 15.03 5.19
CA SER A 203 11.82 16.20 5.72
C SER A 203 10.99 17.06 6.69
N ASP A 204 9.75 16.66 6.96
CA ASP A 204 8.83 17.41 7.81
C ASP A 204 9.27 17.33 9.29
N SER A 205 9.02 18.40 10.03
CA SER A 205 9.45 18.48 11.42
C SER A 205 8.66 17.48 12.30
N GLN A 206 9.26 17.02 13.41
CA GLN A 206 8.55 16.22 14.42
C GLN A 206 7.23 16.88 14.85
N GLN A 207 7.20 18.22 14.92
CA GLN A 207 5.99 18.97 15.26
C GLN A 207 4.88 18.82 14.23
N ASP A 208 5.21 18.75 12.94
CA ASP A 208 4.21 18.62 11.88
C ASP A 208 3.65 17.20 11.83
N VAL A 209 4.51 16.19 12.01
CA VAL A 209 4.07 14.79 12.17
C VAL A 209 3.11 14.67 13.35
N PHE A 210 3.46 15.25 14.50
CA PHE A 210 2.62 15.26 15.68
C PHE A 210 1.28 15.97 15.46
N LYS A 211 1.27 17.15 14.82
CA LYS A 211 0.02 17.86 14.49
C LYS A 211 -0.89 17.01 13.60
N ILE A 212 -0.33 16.34 12.60
CA ILE A 212 -1.11 15.47 11.70
C ILE A 212 -1.69 14.29 12.48
N ALA A 213 -0.86 13.56 13.24
CA ALA A 213 -1.31 12.40 14.00
C ALA A 213 -2.36 12.76 15.05
N SER A 214 -2.21 13.91 15.73
CA SER A 214 -3.16 14.40 16.74
C SER A 214 -4.57 14.68 16.18
N CYS A 215 -4.71 14.83 14.86
CA CYS A 215 -6.03 14.95 14.22
C CYS A 215 -6.82 13.63 14.20
N TYR A 216 -6.18 12.50 14.50
CA TYR A 216 -6.73 11.14 14.36
C TYR A 216 -6.72 10.33 15.66
N THR A 217 -6.33 10.95 16.79
CA THR A 217 -6.27 10.27 18.08
C THR A 217 -6.58 11.25 19.21
N ASP A 218 -7.46 10.82 20.12
CA ASP A 218 -7.76 11.57 21.34
C ASP A 218 -6.70 11.35 22.43
N ASP A 219 -5.89 10.28 22.31
CA ASP A 219 -4.78 9.98 23.21
C ASP A 219 -3.47 10.60 22.71
N VAL A 220 -3.46 11.93 22.76
CA VAL A 220 -2.35 12.77 22.31
C VAL A 220 -1.03 12.43 23.03
N LYS A 221 -1.10 11.97 24.29
CA LYS A 221 0.07 11.63 25.10
C LYS A 221 0.72 10.34 24.60
N ASN A 222 -0.08 9.30 24.38
CA ASN A 222 0.41 8.04 23.83
C ASN A 222 0.90 8.21 22.38
N ALA A 223 0.19 8.98 21.57
CA ALA A 223 0.62 9.33 20.22
C ALA A 223 1.99 10.02 20.21
N SER A 224 2.23 10.95 21.13
CA SER A 224 3.54 11.60 21.31
C SER A 224 4.65 10.59 21.62
N MET A 225 4.41 9.68 22.57
CA MET A 225 5.39 8.66 22.96
C MET A 225 5.74 7.73 21.80
N VAL A 226 4.73 7.28 21.06
CA VAL A 226 4.90 6.44 19.87
C VAL A 226 5.73 7.19 18.82
N ILE A 227 5.33 8.41 18.43
CA ILE A 227 6.03 9.20 17.41
C ILE A 227 7.50 9.45 17.79
N ASN A 228 7.77 9.82 19.03
CA ASN A 228 9.13 10.06 19.52
C ASN A 228 10.01 8.79 19.56
N SER A 229 9.40 7.59 19.56
CA SER A 229 10.14 6.32 19.54
C SER A 229 10.55 5.87 18.13
N TYR A 230 9.93 6.43 17.09
CA TYR A 230 10.14 6.06 15.68
C TYR A 230 10.96 7.09 14.87
N LEU A 231 11.24 8.26 15.44
CA LEU A 231 12.02 9.35 14.85
C LEU A 231 13.35 9.54 15.57
#